data_AF-A0A2M9Z8W2-F1
#
_entry.id   AF-A0A2M9Z8W2-F1
#
_cell.length_a   1.000
_cell.length_b   1.000
_cell.length_c   1.000
_cell.angle_alpha   90.00
_cell.angle_beta   90.00
_cell.angle_gamma   90.00
#
_symmetry.space_group_name_H-M   'P 1'
#
loop_
_entity.id
_entity.type
_entity.pdbx_description
1 polymer ?
#
loop_
_entity_poly.entity_id
_entity_poly.type
_entity_poly.pdbx_seq_one_letter_code
_entity_poly.pdbx_strand_id
1 'polypeptide(L)'
;MPISRSVFCKISILLLSAFFFFASCSARVQILPEPVVEQTLFRSGAVCPSSWLCSLGKSGSLNFKGILNNKTGEKPLFVEYYVSSFEESFPIGISIKLDQTWHNLRKTSTDYGDTVRVVSILPSEIVDKVLAAKEIQFSFSSRDNTTTLALNVSDAESLKSKLKDLKERIDAQAKLSITNH
;
A
#
# COMPACT_ATOMS: atom_id res chain seq x y z
N MET A 1 -15.91 48.46 -38.71
CA MET A 1 -17.24 47.95 -38.24
C MET A 1 -16.99 46.83 -37.24
N PRO A 2 -17.32 47.01 -35.94
CA PRO A 2 -17.06 46.03 -34.90
C PRO A 2 -18.19 45.00 -34.83
N ILE A 3 -17.85 43.72 -34.94
CA ILE A 3 -18.80 42.61 -34.72
C ILE A 3 -18.93 42.42 -33.20
N SER A 4 -20.18 42.52 -32.75
CA SER A 4 -20.64 42.59 -31.37
C SER A 4 -20.25 41.37 -30.52
N ARG A 5 -19.68 41.64 -29.32
CA ARG A 5 -19.38 40.70 -28.22
C ARG A 5 -20.62 39.94 -27.67
N SER A 6 -21.83 40.22 -28.16
CA SER A 6 -23.08 39.68 -27.59
C SER A 6 -23.42 38.24 -28.00
N VAL A 7 -22.78 37.69 -29.04
CA VAL A 7 -23.12 36.35 -29.58
C VAL A 7 -22.40 35.23 -28.82
N PHE A 8 -21.20 35.47 -28.29
CA PHE A 8 -20.43 34.47 -27.54
C PHE A 8 -21.05 34.13 -26.18
N CYS A 9 -21.77 35.07 -25.56
CA CYS A 9 -22.33 34.87 -24.22
C CYS A 9 -23.58 33.96 -24.23
N LYS A 10 -24.31 33.90 -25.36
CA LYS A 10 -25.56 33.11 -25.45
C LYS A 10 -25.33 31.61 -25.69
N ILE A 11 -24.20 31.23 -26.30
CA ILE A 11 -23.87 29.81 -26.54
C ILE A 11 -23.36 29.15 -25.25
N SER A 12 -22.75 29.91 -24.35
CA SER A 12 -22.21 29.39 -23.09
C SER A 12 -23.29 29.02 -22.06
N ILE A 13 -24.50 29.60 -22.14
CA ILE A 13 -25.59 29.36 -21.17
C ILE A 13 -26.44 28.13 -21.56
N LEU A 14 -26.53 27.82 -22.85
CA LEU A 14 -27.31 26.68 -23.34
C LEU A 14 -26.58 25.33 -23.15
N LEU A 15 -25.24 25.34 -23.11
CA LEU A 15 -24.43 24.16 -22.78
C LEU A 15 -24.37 23.88 -21.26
N LEU A 16 -24.58 24.89 -20.40
CA LEU A 16 -24.63 24.68 -18.95
C LEU A 16 -25.96 24.10 -18.44
N SER A 17 -27.06 24.24 -19.19
CA SER A 17 -28.39 23.77 -18.77
C SER A 17 -28.70 22.32 -19.17
N ALA A 18 -27.95 21.75 -20.13
CA ALA A 18 -28.12 20.35 -20.54
C ALA A 18 -27.40 19.34 -19.63
N PHE A 19 -26.47 19.79 -18.77
CA PHE A 19 -25.70 18.90 -17.89
C PHE A 19 -26.37 18.59 -16.54
N PHE A 20 -27.48 19.26 -16.21
CA PHE A 20 -28.13 19.13 -14.90
C PHE A 20 -29.29 18.13 -14.83
N PHE A 21 -29.66 17.46 -15.93
CA PHE A 21 -30.90 16.66 -15.98
C PHE A 21 -30.74 15.13 -15.96
N PHE A 22 -29.53 14.57 -15.85
CA PHE A 22 -29.29 13.11 -15.88
C PHE A 22 -28.58 12.52 -14.66
N ALA A 23 -28.90 12.98 -13.45
CA ALA A 23 -28.34 12.32 -12.25
C ALA A 23 -29.27 12.31 -11.03
N SER A 24 -30.59 12.13 -11.22
CA SER A 24 -31.44 11.66 -10.11
C SER A 24 -31.41 10.14 -10.05
N CYS A 25 -30.32 9.59 -9.51
CA CYS A 25 -30.28 8.20 -9.06
C CYS A 25 -30.85 8.15 -7.63
N SER A 26 -32.08 7.64 -7.50
CA SER A 26 -32.70 7.36 -6.20
C SER A 26 -32.00 6.16 -5.55
N ALA A 27 -31.03 6.43 -4.68
CA ALA A 27 -30.45 5.42 -3.82
C ALA A 27 -31.39 5.16 -2.64
N ARG A 28 -32.24 4.13 -2.74
CA ARG A 28 -32.87 3.55 -1.55
C ARG A 28 -31.76 3.01 -0.64
N VAL A 29 -31.86 3.29 0.65
CA VAL A 29 -30.98 2.70 1.67
C VAL A 29 -31.29 1.20 1.74
N GLN A 30 -30.46 0.39 1.10
CA GLN A 30 -30.40 -1.04 1.40
C GLN A 30 -29.59 -1.20 2.68
N ILE A 31 -30.22 -1.75 3.72
CA ILE A 31 -29.49 -2.27 4.88
C ILE A 31 -28.76 -3.51 4.39
N LEU A 32 -27.53 -3.31 3.94
CA LEU A 32 -26.62 -4.39 3.64
C LEU A 32 -26.11 -4.90 5.01
N PRO A 33 -26.32 -6.17 5.38
CA PRO A 33 -25.74 -6.70 6.60
C PRO A 33 -24.24 -6.45 6.58
N GLU A 34 -23.73 -5.83 7.65
CA GLU A 34 -22.33 -5.45 7.77
C GLU A 34 -21.46 -6.70 7.54
N PRO A 35 -20.49 -6.67 6.61
CA PRO A 35 -19.62 -7.81 6.42
C PRO A 35 -18.94 -8.07 7.77
N VAL A 36 -19.00 -9.30 8.27
CA VAL A 36 -18.19 -9.71 9.43
C VAL A 36 -16.74 -9.56 8.99
N VAL A 37 -16.14 -8.40 9.28
CA VAL A 37 -14.75 -8.12 8.95
C VAL A 37 -13.93 -9.02 9.84
N GLU A 38 -13.59 -10.21 9.35
CA GLU A 38 -12.78 -11.15 10.11
C GLU A 38 -11.38 -10.57 10.40
N GLN A 39 -10.95 -9.61 9.58
CA GLN A 39 -9.62 -9.03 9.62
C GLN A 39 -9.65 -7.54 9.24
N THR A 40 -9.05 -6.70 10.09
CA THR A 40 -8.85 -5.27 9.79
C THR A 40 -7.46 -5.07 9.20
N LEU A 41 -7.37 -4.39 8.05
CA LEU A 41 -6.12 -4.21 7.32
C LEU A 41 -5.60 -2.77 7.43
N PHE A 42 -4.31 -2.65 7.72
CA PHE A 42 -3.58 -1.39 7.81
C PHE A 42 -2.44 -1.41 6.79
N ARG A 43 -2.24 -0.30 6.07
CA ARG A 43 -1.11 -0.14 5.15
C ARG A 43 -0.41 1.17 5.44
N SER A 44 0.92 1.13 5.45
CA SER A 44 1.72 2.34 5.43
C SER A 44 1.70 2.97 4.05
N GLY A 45 2.13 4.24 3.97
CA GLY A 45 2.50 4.83 2.68
C GLY A 45 3.68 4.10 2.03
N ALA A 46 3.92 4.40 0.76
CA ALA A 46 5.03 3.83 0.00
C ALA A 46 6.38 4.50 0.32
N VAL A 47 7.45 3.73 0.16
CA VAL A 47 8.85 4.15 0.10
C VAL A 47 9.38 3.72 -1.26
N CYS A 48 9.99 4.64 -2.00
CA CYS A 48 10.44 4.39 -3.37
C CYS A 48 11.91 4.84 -3.51
N PRO A 49 12.88 3.93 -3.29
CA PRO A 49 14.29 4.29 -3.20
C PRO A 49 14.87 4.80 -4.54
N SER A 50 14.25 4.40 -5.65
CA SER A 50 14.73 4.66 -7.01
C SER A 50 13.86 5.62 -7.82
N SER A 51 12.83 6.23 -7.22
CA SER A 51 11.89 7.08 -7.96
C SER A 51 11.46 8.31 -7.15
N TRP A 52 11.54 9.47 -7.79
CA TRP A 52 10.99 10.73 -7.30
C TRP A 52 9.46 10.71 -7.24
N LEU A 53 8.82 10.04 -8.20
CA LEU A 53 7.36 9.89 -8.24
C LEU A 53 6.97 8.63 -7.48
N CYS A 54 6.92 8.77 -6.15
CA CYS A 54 6.56 7.67 -5.27
C CYS A 54 5.04 7.55 -5.08
N SER A 55 4.47 6.41 -5.43
CA SER A 55 3.08 6.07 -5.13
C SER A 55 2.94 4.58 -4.84
N LEU A 56 1.96 4.25 -4.00
CA LEU A 56 1.65 2.88 -3.66
C LEU A 56 1.24 2.10 -4.90
N GLY A 57 1.81 0.91 -5.09
CA GLY A 57 1.48 0.06 -6.23
C GLY A 57 2.35 0.26 -7.47
N LYS A 58 3.26 1.24 -7.48
CA LYS A 58 4.23 1.41 -8.58
C LYS A 58 5.39 0.44 -8.46
N SER A 59 5.93 0.02 -9.59
CA SER A 59 7.14 -0.82 -9.64
C SER A 59 8.28 -0.16 -8.84
N GLY A 60 8.98 -0.96 -8.05
CA GLY A 60 10.06 -0.52 -7.16
C GLY A 60 9.60 0.12 -5.85
N SER A 61 8.29 0.24 -5.62
CA SER A 61 7.76 0.75 -4.34
C SER A 61 7.66 -0.35 -3.29
N LEU A 62 7.89 0.05 -2.04
CA LEU A 62 7.80 -0.81 -0.86
C LEU A 62 6.88 -0.18 0.19
N ASN A 63 6.11 -0.98 0.89
CA ASN A 63 5.31 -0.54 2.03
C ASN A 63 5.14 -1.67 3.04
N PHE A 64 4.68 -1.31 4.23
CA PHE A 64 4.27 -2.27 5.24
C PHE A 64 2.76 -2.45 5.22
N LYS A 65 2.35 -3.68 5.47
CA LYS A 65 0.97 -4.07 5.70
C LYS A 65 0.90 -4.73 7.07
N GLY A 66 -0.14 -4.42 7.82
CA GLY A 66 -0.47 -5.15 9.03
C GLY A 66 -1.91 -5.57 9.02
N ILE A 67 -2.18 -6.67 9.70
CA ILE A 67 -3.52 -7.23 9.81
C ILE A 67 -3.83 -7.37 11.29
N LEU A 68 -5.02 -6.96 11.72
CA LEU A 68 -5.60 -7.38 12.98
C LEU A 68 -6.58 -8.50 12.69
N ASN A 69 -6.29 -9.71 13.15
CA ASN A 69 -7.25 -10.81 13.12
C ASN A 69 -8.24 -10.62 14.27
N ASN A 70 -9.52 -10.33 13.97
CA ASN A 70 -10.52 -10.03 15.00
C ASN A 70 -10.90 -11.28 15.81
N LYS A 71 -10.71 -12.49 15.25
CA LYS A 71 -10.97 -13.76 15.95
C LYS A 71 -9.84 -14.09 16.94
N THR A 72 -8.59 -14.11 16.47
CA THR A 72 -7.43 -14.52 17.28
C THR A 72 -6.84 -13.38 18.09
N GLY A 73 -6.98 -12.14 17.64
CA GLY A 73 -6.28 -10.97 18.18
C GLY A 73 -4.84 -10.85 17.67
N GLU A 74 -4.40 -11.73 16.76
CA GLU A 74 -3.06 -11.68 16.19
C GLU A 74 -2.89 -10.44 15.31
N LYS A 75 -1.68 -9.87 15.37
CA LYS A 75 -1.31 -8.62 14.70
C LYS A 75 -0.12 -8.82 13.73
N PRO A 76 -0.19 -9.74 12.75
CA PRO A 76 0.95 -10.00 11.87
C PRO A 76 1.27 -8.79 10.99
N LEU A 77 2.57 -8.55 10.81
CA LEU A 77 3.13 -7.54 9.93
C LEU A 77 3.73 -8.20 8.69
N PHE A 78 3.68 -7.46 7.60
CA PHE A 78 4.12 -7.88 6.28
C PHE A 78 4.83 -6.73 5.59
N VAL A 79 5.76 -7.08 4.70
CA VAL A 79 6.31 -6.17 3.71
C VAL A 79 5.71 -6.50 2.35
N GLU A 80 5.26 -5.47 1.66
CA GLU A 80 4.75 -5.54 0.29
C GLU A 80 5.78 -4.85 -0.62
N TYR A 81 6.22 -5.55 -1.67
CA TYR A 81 7.07 -5.00 -2.73
C TYR A 81 6.37 -5.13 -4.07
N TYR A 82 6.39 -4.06 -4.86
CA TYR A 82 5.74 -4.02 -6.16
C TYR A 82 6.77 -4.09 -7.27
N VAL A 83 6.54 -5.00 -8.20
CA VAL A 83 7.38 -5.30 -9.35
C VAL A 83 6.60 -5.00 -10.61
N SER A 84 7.30 -4.62 -11.67
CA SER A 84 6.69 -4.46 -12.99
C SER A 84 6.11 -5.78 -13.47
N SER A 85 4.89 -5.75 -14.02
CA SER A 85 4.27 -6.92 -14.65
C SER A 85 4.98 -7.37 -15.93
N PHE A 86 5.84 -6.51 -16.49
CA PHE A 86 6.70 -6.83 -17.63
C PHE A 86 7.95 -7.64 -17.24
N GLU A 87 8.25 -7.80 -15.94
CA GLU A 87 9.28 -8.76 -15.53
C GLU A 87 8.69 -10.18 -15.70
N GLU A 88 9.11 -10.87 -16.77
CA GLU A 88 8.60 -12.20 -17.15
C GLU A 88 8.99 -13.34 -16.18
N SER A 89 9.71 -13.01 -15.10
CA SER A 89 10.33 -13.97 -14.19
C SER A 89 9.53 -14.14 -12.90
N PHE A 90 9.32 -15.39 -12.47
CA PHE A 90 8.52 -15.67 -11.27
C PHE A 90 9.18 -15.10 -10.00
N PRO A 91 8.43 -14.36 -9.15
CA PRO A 91 8.99 -13.80 -7.92
C PRO A 91 9.27 -14.92 -6.92
N ILE A 92 10.51 -15.01 -6.43
CA ILE A 92 10.92 -15.97 -5.42
C ILE A 92 10.61 -15.42 -4.03
N GLY A 93 11.08 -14.22 -3.70
CA GLY A 93 10.93 -13.65 -2.36
C GLY A 93 11.60 -12.29 -2.17
N ILE A 94 11.59 -11.83 -0.92
CA ILE A 94 12.16 -10.57 -0.48
C ILE A 94 13.13 -10.87 0.65
N SER A 95 14.30 -10.25 0.62
CA SER A 95 15.28 -10.27 1.70
C SER A 95 15.61 -8.85 2.14
N ILE A 96 15.93 -8.69 3.42
CA ILE A 96 16.32 -7.41 4.00
C ILE A 96 17.70 -7.56 4.63
N LYS A 97 18.62 -6.67 4.27
CA LYS A 97 19.90 -6.51 4.94
C LYS A 97 19.74 -5.42 5.99
N LEU A 98 20.00 -5.77 7.25
CA LEU A 98 20.03 -4.84 8.36
C LEU A 98 21.47 -4.78 8.84
N ASP A 99 22.09 -3.61 8.68
CA ASP A 99 23.52 -3.39 8.88
C ASP A 99 24.36 -4.42 8.07
N GLN A 100 24.93 -5.42 8.73
CA GLN A 100 25.76 -6.46 8.11
C GLN A 100 25.09 -7.83 7.99
N THR A 101 23.82 -7.96 8.39
CA THR A 101 23.12 -9.26 8.43
C THR A 101 21.98 -9.31 7.43
N TRP A 102 21.92 -10.38 6.64
CA TRP A 102 20.81 -10.67 5.73
C TRP A 102 19.72 -11.51 6.39
N HIS A 103 18.47 -11.10 6.19
CA HIS A 103 17.28 -11.79 6.65
C HIS A 103 16.39 -12.12 5.45
N ASN A 104 16.23 -13.40 5.15
CA ASN A 104 15.32 -13.87 4.10
C ASN A 104 13.90 -13.89 4.66
N LEU A 105 13.01 -13.09 4.08
CA LEU A 105 11.63 -13.00 4.54
C LEU A 105 10.79 -14.07 3.85
N ARG A 106 9.99 -14.79 4.64
CA ARG A 106 9.13 -15.85 4.09
C ARG A 106 8.02 -15.21 3.24
N LYS A 107 8.03 -15.50 1.94
CA LYS A 107 6.94 -15.12 1.03
C LYS A 107 5.63 -15.78 1.47
N THR A 108 4.55 -15.02 1.43
CA THR A 108 3.21 -15.45 1.85
C THR A 108 2.21 -15.42 0.71
N SER A 109 2.32 -14.44 -0.19
CA SER A 109 1.47 -14.34 -1.37
C SER A 109 2.17 -13.59 -2.49
N THR A 110 1.62 -13.77 -3.69
CA THR A 110 2.00 -13.02 -4.89
C THR A 110 0.71 -12.69 -5.62
N ASP A 111 0.42 -11.40 -5.77
CA ASP A 111 -0.77 -10.93 -6.45
C ASP A 111 -0.37 -10.36 -7.81
N TYR A 112 -0.93 -10.93 -8.87
CA TYR A 112 -0.69 -10.49 -10.25
C TYR A 112 -1.80 -9.52 -10.65
N GLY A 113 -1.44 -8.26 -10.87
CA GLY A 113 -2.30 -7.22 -11.44
C GLY A 113 -1.50 -6.36 -12.41
N ASP A 114 -1.82 -5.06 -12.47
CA ASP A 114 -1.03 -4.08 -13.27
C ASP A 114 0.45 -4.07 -12.85
N THR A 115 0.71 -4.29 -11.57
CA THR A 115 2.02 -4.62 -11.00
C THR A 115 1.93 -5.93 -10.23
N VAL A 116 3.04 -6.64 -10.15
CA VAL A 116 3.15 -7.87 -9.36
C VAL A 116 3.48 -7.47 -7.93
N ARG A 117 2.57 -7.74 -7.00
CA ARG A 117 2.78 -7.49 -5.58
C ARG A 117 3.28 -8.76 -4.90
N VAL A 118 4.49 -8.69 -4.34
CA VAL A 118 5.08 -9.76 -3.55
C VAL A 118 4.92 -9.41 -2.07
N VAL A 119 4.32 -10.32 -1.30
CA VAL A 119 4.04 -10.09 0.12
C VAL A 119 4.83 -11.10 0.94
N SER A 120 5.67 -10.61 1.84
CA SER A 120 6.43 -11.45 2.78
C SER A 120 6.07 -11.10 4.22
N ILE A 121 6.04 -12.10 5.09
CA ILE A 121 5.84 -11.86 6.52
C ILE A 121 7.06 -11.13 7.09
N LEU A 122 6.81 -10.19 7.99
CA LEU A 122 7.83 -9.47 8.74
C LEU A 122 7.74 -9.92 10.21
N PRO A 123 8.59 -10.87 10.65
CA PRO A 123 8.57 -11.35 12.03
C PRO A 123 8.85 -10.22 13.02
N SER A 124 8.27 -10.28 14.21
CA SER A 124 8.47 -9.28 15.28
C SER A 124 9.95 -9.04 15.60
N GLU A 125 10.75 -10.11 15.58
CA GLU A 125 12.20 -10.06 15.78
C GLU A 125 12.93 -9.17 14.76
N ILE A 126 12.42 -9.15 13.53
CA ILE A 126 12.98 -8.35 12.44
C ILE A 126 12.45 -6.92 12.51
N VAL A 127 11.20 -6.71 12.94
CA VAL A 127 10.62 -5.38 13.14
C VAL A 127 11.50 -4.53 14.06
N ASP A 128 11.88 -5.06 15.22
CA ASP A 128 12.68 -4.31 16.18
C ASP A 128 14.09 -4.04 15.64
N LYS A 129 14.66 -4.96 14.86
CA LYS A 129 15.94 -4.75 14.16
C LYS A 129 15.85 -3.68 13.07
N VAL A 130 14.75 -3.61 12.31
CA VAL A 130 14.53 -2.57 11.30
C VAL A 130 14.52 -1.19 11.96
N LEU A 131 13.86 -1.05 13.10
CA LEU A 131 13.79 0.22 13.84
C LEU A 131 15.15 0.65 14.40
N ALA A 132 16.03 -0.30 14.75
CA ALA A 132 17.36 -0.03 15.30
C ALA A 132 18.48 0.06 14.25
N ALA A 133 18.28 -0.47 13.04
CA ALA A 133 19.32 -0.56 12.01
C ALA A 133 19.81 0.82 11.55
N LYS A 134 21.11 0.95 11.29
CA LYS A 134 21.70 2.16 10.71
C LYS A 134 21.64 2.12 9.19
N GLU A 135 21.89 0.95 8.63
CA GLU A 135 21.86 0.71 7.19
C GLU A 135 20.79 -0.34 6.85
N ILE A 136 19.98 -0.03 5.84
CA ILE A 136 18.91 -0.90 5.38
C ILE A 136 19.05 -1.12 3.88
N GLN A 137 19.08 -2.38 3.45
CA GLN A 137 19.00 -2.73 2.04
C GLN A 137 17.88 -3.75 1.83
N PHE A 138 17.17 -3.62 0.71
CA PHE A 138 16.17 -4.58 0.27
C PHE A 138 16.69 -5.32 -0.93
N SER A 139 16.42 -6.62 -0.98
CA SER A 139 16.69 -7.43 -2.15
C SER A 139 15.42 -8.13 -2.57
N PHE A 140 15.06 -7.97 -3.84
CA PHE A 140 14.00 -8.73 -4.46
C PHE A 140 14.64 -9.77 -5.38
N SER A 141 14.24 -11.04 -5.19
CA SER A 141 14.71 -12.13 -6.03
C SER A 141 13.57 -12.67 -6.87
N SER A 142 13.81 -12.77 -8.17
CA SER A 142 13.02 -13.53 -9.12
C SER A 142 13.79 -14.77 -9.56
N ARG A 143 13.17 -15.62 -10.41
CA ARG A 143 13.82 -16.81 -10.95
C ARG A 143 15.14 -16.51 -11.68
N ASP A 144 15.18 -15.38 -12.36
CA ASP A 144 16.24 -15.09 -13.33
C ASP A 144 17.20 -13.99 -12.84
N ASN A 145 16.77 -13.14 -11.89
CA ASN A 145 17.58 -12.04 -11.40
C ASN A 145 17.33 -11.75 -9.90
N THR A 146 18.28 -11.08 -9.25
CA THR A 146 18.12 -10.51 -7.91
C THR A 146 18.51 -9.04 -7.91
N THR A 147 17.55 -8.17 -7.62
CA THR A 147 17.72 -6.72 -7.58
C THR A 147 17.88 -6.27 -6.14
N THR A 148 19.03 -5.67 -5.83
CA THR A 148 19.33 -5.13 -4.49
C THR A 148 19.30 -3.61 -4.51
N LEU A 149 18.58 -3.03 -3.55
CA LEU A 149 18.37 -1.61 -3.37
C LEU A 149 18.82 -1.20 -1.98
N ALA A 150 19.87 -0.39 -1.89
CA ALA A 150 20.27 0.24 -0.65
C ALA A 150 19.42 1.50 -0.40
N LEU A 151 18.86 1.63 0.80
CA LEU A 151 18.15 2.83 1.18
C LEU A 151 19.15 3.93 1.54
N ASN A 152 18.94 5.14 1.02
CA ASN A 152 19.63 6.30 1.55
C ASN A 152 19.09 6.62 2.96
N VAL A 153 19.77 7.52 3.68
CA VAL A 153 19.41 7.88 5.06
C VAL A 153 17.97 8.38 5.18
N SER A 154 17.51 9.21 4.23
CA SER A 154 16.14 9.75 4.24
C SER A 154 15.09 8.64 4.04
N ASP A 155 15.33 7.72 3.12
CA ASP A 155 14.42 6.61 2.83
C ASP A 155 14.40 5.60 3.98
N ALA A 156 15.55 5.35 4.62
CA ALA A 156 15.64 4.50 5.80
C ALA A 156 14.85 5.09 6.99
N GLU A 157 15.00 6.38 7.27
CA GLU A 157 14.23 7.04 8.35
C GLU A 157 12.73 7.12 8.02
N SER A 158 12.38 7.42 6.76
CA SER A 158 10.99 7.38 6.27
C SER A 158 10.37 5.98 6.44
N LEU A 159 11.12 4.93 6.10
CA LEU A 159 10.72 3.54 6.29
C LEU A 159 10.48 3.21 7.77
N LYS A 160 11.42 3.56 8.66
CA LYS A 160 11.31 3.32 10.10
C LYS A 160 10.11 4.04 10.71
N SER A 161 9.91 5.32 10.37
CA SER A 161 8.76 6.10 10.82
C SER A 161 7.45 5.43 10.39
N LYS A 162 7.33 5.01 9.12
CA LYS A 162 6.15 4.31 8.62
C LYS A 162 5.89 2.98 9.32
N LEU A 163 6.94 2.21 9.63
CA LEU A 163 6.83 0.96 10.37
C LEU A 163 6.37 1.21 11.81
N LYS A 164 6.95 2.21 12.47
CA LYS A 164 6.60 2.60 13.83
C LYS A 164 5.14 3.05 13.91
N ASP A 165 4.72 3.98 13.05
CA ASP A 165 3.35 4.47 12.98
C ASP A 165 2.35 3.33 12.72
N LEU A 166 2.70 2.40 11.83
CA LEU A 166 1.86 1.24 11.54
C LEU A 166 1.71 0.33 12.76
N LYS A 167 2.83 0.03 13.45
CA LYS A 167 2.85 -0.79 14.66
C LYS A 167 2.00 -0.14 15.75
N GLU A 168 2.19 1.14 16.03
CA GLU A 168 1.40 1.89 17.02
C GLU A 168 -0.09 1.90 16.68
N ARG A 169 -0.47 2.11 15.42
CA ARG A 169 -1.88 2.12 14.99
C ARG A 169 -2.55 0.76 15.16
N ILE A 170 -1.84 -0.34 14.86
CA ILE A 170 -2.35 -1.70 15.01
C ILE A 170 -2.40 -2.10 16.49
N ASP A 171 -1.40 -1.69 17.27
CA ASP A 171 -1.34 -1.96 18.71
C ASP A 171 -2.46 -1.22 19.45
N ALA A 172 -2.78 0.01 19.04
CA ALA A 172 -3.91 0.79 19.55
C ALA A 172 -5.29 0.19 19.25
N GLN A 173 -5.40 -0.74 18.28
CA GLN A 173 -6.66 -1.43 18.05
C GLN A 173 -6.94 -2.43 19.16
N ALA A 174 -8.10 -2.29 19.79
CA ALA A 174 -8.65 -3.28 20.71
C ALA A 174 -9.19 -4.48 19.93
N LYS A 175 -9.13 -5.67 20.54
CA LYS A 175 -9.83 -6.84 20.03
C LYS A 175 -11.34 -6.56 20.07
N LEU A 176 -12.02 -6.68 18.94
CA LEU A 176 -13.49 -6.66 18.92
C LEU A 176 -14.00 -7.89 19.68
N SER A 177 -14.56 -7.69 20.86
CA SER A 177 -15.29 -8.73 21.58
C SER A 177 -16.71 -8.80 21.01
N ILE A 178 -16.96 -9.68 20.05
CA ILE A 178 -18.32 -9.97 19.60
C ILE A 178 -19.01 -10.70 20.76
N THR A 179 -19.81 -9.97 21.53
CA THR A 179 -20.74 -10.54 22.51
C THR A 179 -22.03 -10.87 21.76
N ASN A 180 -22.23 -12.15 21.42
CA ASN A 180 -23.55 -12.62 20.98
C ASN A 180 -24.45 -12.64 22.21
N HIS A 181 -25.42 -11.72 22.28
CA HIS A 181 -26.57 -11.80 23.18
C HIS A 181 -27.76 -12.43 22.45
#